data_AF-A0A090SWX4-F1
#
_entry.id   AF-A0A090SWX4-F1
#
_cell.length_a   1.000
_cell.length_b   1.000
_cell.length_c   1.000
_cell.angle_alpha   90.00
_cell.angle_beta   90.00
_cell.angle_gamma   90.00
#
_symmetry.space_group_name_H-M   'P 1'
#
loop_
_entity.id
_entity.type
_entity.pdbx_description
1 polymer ?
#
loop_
_entity_poly.entity_id
_entity_poly.type
_entity_poly.pdbx_seq_one_letter_code
_entity_poly.pdbx_strand_id
1 'polypeptide(L)'
;MKFPGQRKSKHYFPTSKKDLSISQAQSAPKLYRPTIVGVGQTIVDIEARVDDDFLAKYDLSKGHSLVLEESKADALYAELVEKELITHQFPGDTIGNTLHNYSVLADSKSVLLGVMSKISKWVLTATVTFAVPPQE
;
A
#
# COMPACT_ATOMS: atom_id res chain seq x y z
N MET A 1 -17.89 7.59 6.77
CA MET A 1 -17.82 6.75 5.57
C MET A 1 -18.58 7.42 4.46
N LYS A 2 -17.89 7.68 3.34
CA LYS A 2 -18.45 8.23 2.11
C LYS A 2 -19.26 7.17 1.36
N PHE A 3 -20.09 7.64 0.44
CA PHE A 3 -20.77 6.76 -0.50
C PHE A 3 -19.74 6.10 -1.44
N PRO A 4 -19.83 4.79 -1.72
CA PRO A 4 -18.88 4.11 -2.59
C PRO A 4 -19.11 4.52 -4.06
N GLY A 5 -18.21 5.36 -4.58
CA GLY A 5 -18.20 5.81 -5.97
C GLY A 5 -19.14 6.98 -6.25
N GLN A 6 -19.24 7.36 -7.53
CA GLN A 6 -20.08 8.45 -8.00
C GLN A 6 -21.16 7.90 -8.93
N ARG A 7 -22.23 7.35 -8.35
CA ARG A 7 -23.39 6.84 -9.12
C ARG A 7 -24.71 7.34 -8.54
N LYS A 8 -25.72 7.52 -9.39
CA LYS A 8 -27.10 7.82 -8.95
C LYS A 8 -27.62 6.63 -8.13
N SER A 9 -27.87 6.83 -6.85
CA SER A 9 -28.40 5.78 -5.97
C SER A 9 -29.92 5.79 -5.98
N LYS A 10 -30.53 4.60 -6.09
CA LYS A 10 -31.99 4.44 -5.91
C LYS A 10 -32.41 4.60 -4.45
N HIS A 11 -31.50 4.31 -3.53
CA HIS A 11 -31.74 4.37 -2.09
C HIS A 11 -30.82 5.42 -1.45
N TYR A 12 -31.35 6.07 -0.42
CA TYR A 12 -30.59 7.01 0.41
C TYR A 12 -29.47 6.29 1.15
N PHE A 13 -28.29 6.91 1.22
CA PHE A 13 -27.15 6.38 1.97
C PHE A 13 -26.70 7.41 3.00
N PRO A 14 -26.85 7.14 4.30
CA PRO A 14 -26.47 8.09 5.35
C PRO A 14 -24.94 8.17 5.47
N THR A 15 -24.37 9.32 5.12
CA THR A 15 -22.92 9.57 5.20
C THR A 15 -22.51 10.25 6.52
N SER A 16 -23.45 10.92 7.20
CA SER A 16 -23.23 11.68 8.43
C SER A 16 -24.14 11.22 9.58
N LYS A 17 -23.75 11.52 10.83
CA LYS A 17 -24.59 11.24 12.02
C LYS A 17 -25.70 12.29 12.23
N LYS A 18 -25.66 13.41 11.50
CA LYS A 18 -26.51 14.61 11.73
C LYS A 18 -27.48 14.86 10.57
N ASP A 19 -27.98 13.80 9.95
CA ASP A 19 -29.06 13.96 8.98
C ASP A 19 -30.38 14.10 9.75
N LEU A 20 -30.78 15.36 9.98
CA LEU A 20 -31.91 15.76 10.83
C LEU A 20 -33.23 15.06 10.43
N SER A 21 -33.41 14.72 9.16
CA SER A 21 -34.58 13.99 8.65
C SER A 21 -34.66 12.54 9.13
N ILE A 22 -33.53 11.88 9.43
CA ILE A 22 -33.49 10.50 9.95
C ILE A 22 -33.70 10.50 11.47
N SER A 23 -33.27 11.57 12.16
CA SER A 23 -33.42 11.66 13.62
C SER A 23 -34.88 11.73 14.10
N GLN A 24 -35.81 12.12 13.22
CA GLN A 24 -37.25 12.13 13.52
C GLN A 24 -37.94 10.78 13.23
N ALA A 25 -37.30 9.89 12.46
CA ALA A 25 -37.78 8.53 12.22
C ALA A 25 -37.35 7.62 13.39
N GLN A 26 -38.29 7.36 14.29
CA GLN A 26 -38.12 6.53 15.48
C GLN A 26 -37.54 5.14 15.14
N SER A 27 -36.58 4.68 15.97
CA SER A 27 -36.04 3.31 16.01
C SER A 27 -35.18 2.81 14.84
N ALA A 28 -34.61 3.68 14.01
CA ALA A 28 -33.62 3.21 13.03
C ALA A 28 -32.49 2.44 13.76
N PRO A 29 -32.18 1.19 13.37
CA PRO A 29 -31.16 0.39 14.05
C PRO A 29 -29.83 1.15 14.02
N LYS A 30 -29.12 1.13 15.15
CA LYS A 30 -27.82 1.79 15.28
C LYS A 30 -26.87 1.19 14.25
N LEU A 31 -26.64 1.92 13.15
CA LEU A 31 -25.75 1.47 12.09
C LEU A 31 -24.33 1.30 12.65
N TYR A 32 -23.87 0.06 12.71
CA TYR A 32 -22.50 -0.25 13.06
C TYR A 32 -21.60 0.13 11.90
N ARG A 33 -20.50 0.84 12.19
CA ARG A 33 -19.50 1.15 11.18
C ARG A 33 -18.54 -0.04 11.10
N PRO A 34 -18.51 -0.79 9.99
CA PRO A 34 -17.59 -1.91 9.87
C PRO A 34 -16.15 -1.39 9.92
N THR A 35 -15.32 -2.04 10.72
CA THR A 35 -13.87 -1.83 10.72
C THR A 35 -13.25 -2.92 9.86
N ILE A 36 -12.49 -2.51 8.84
CA ILE A 36 -11.71 -3.46 8.04
C ILE A 36 -10.36 -3.66 8.72
N VAL A 37 -9.98 -4.92 8.87
CA VAL A 37 -8.70 -5.34 9.44
C VAL A 37 -7.93 -6.10 8.37
N GLY A 38 -6.68 -5.74 8.13
CA GLY A 38 -5.76 -6.49 7.28
C GLY A 38 -4.54 -6.95 8.06
N VAL A 39 -3.98 -8.08 7.67
CA VAL A 39 -2.72 -8.62 8.22
C VAL A 39 -1.68 -8.53 7.11
N GLY A 40 -0.60 -7.79 7.32
CA GLY A 40 0.40 -7.49 6.30
C GLY A 40 1.83 -7.63 6.78
N GLN A 41 2.74 -7.73 5.83
CA GLN A 41 4.18 -7.65 6.09
C GLN A 41 4.59 -6.19 5.99
N THR A 42 5.07 -5.63 7.10
CA THR A 42 5.53 -4.24 7.12
C THR A 42 6.86 -4.13 6.37
N ILE A 43 6.80 -3.58 5.16
CA ILE A 43 7.96 -3.38 4.28
C ILE A 43 8.01 -1.94 3.76
N VAL A 44 9.20 -1.52 3.33
CA VAL A 44 9.45 -0.24 2.66
C VAL A 44 9.86 -0.54 1.23
N ASP A 45 9.19 0.08 0.28
CA ASP A 45 9.56 0.06 -1.13
C ASP A 45 10.74 1.01 -1.35
N ILE A 46 11.76 0.51 -2.02
CA ILE A 46 12.91 1.29 -2.50
C ILE A 46 12.88 1.19 -4.02
N GLU A 47 12.58 2.31 -4.67
CA GLU A 47 12.49 2.36 -6.14
C GLU A 47 13.77 2.89 -6.75
N ALA A 48 14.34 2.14 -7.69
CA ALA A 48 15.52 2.52 -8.45
C ALA A 48 15.36 2.16 -9.94
N ARG A 49 16.02 2.91 -10.81
CA ARG A 49 16.14 2.56 -12.23
C ARG A 49 17.49 1.88 -12.44
N VAL A 50 17.46 0.67 -12.99
CA VAL A 50 18.64 -0.16 -13.19
C VAL A 50 18.63 -0.75 -14.61
N ASP A 51 19.80 -1.15 -15.10
CA ASP A 51 19.95 -1.83 -16.39
C ASP A 51 19.79 -3.36 -16.26
N ASP A 52 19.78 -4.04 -17.41
CA ASP A 52 19.61 -5.49 -17.46
C ASP A 52 20.81 -6.25 -16.87
N ASP A 53 22.01 -5.64 -16.91
CA ASP A 53 23.22 -6.20 -16.32
C ASP A 53 23.13 -6.23 -14.78
N PHE A 54 22.58 -5.17 -14.17
CA PHE A 54 22.29 -5.12 -12.75
C PHE A 54 21.29 -6.20 -12.34
N LEU A 55 20.23 -6.41 -13.14
CA LEU A 55 19.25 -7.46 -12.86
C LEU A 55 19.90 -8.86 -12.91
N ALA A 56 20.71 -9.12 -13.95
CA ALA A 56 21.40 -10.39 -14.11
C ALA A 56 22.38 -10.66 -12.96
N LYS A 57 23.10 -9.64 -12.48
CA LYS A 57 24.05 -9.74 -11.36
C LYS A 57 23.41 -10.27 -10.07
N TYR A 58 22.16 -9.91 -9.81
CA TYR A 58 21.43 -10.28 -8.58
C TYR A 58 20.42 -11.42 -8.78
N ASP A 59 20.47 -12.13 -9.92
CA ASP A 59 19.53 -13.19 -10.30
C ASP A 59 18.06 -12.73 -10.32
N LEU A 60 17.83 -11.47 -10.69
CA LEU A 60 16.49 -10.89 -10.73
C LEU A 60 15.87 -11.08 -12.11
N SER A 61 14.56 -11.36 -12.13
CA SER A 61 13.77 -11.48 -13.35
C SER A 61 12.69 -10.41 -13.40
N LYS A 62 12.55 -9.77 -14.56
CA LYS A 62 11.59 -8.68 -14.77
C LYS A 62 10.16 -9.16 -14.52
N GLY A 63 9.36 -8.34 -13.83
CA GLY A 63 7.97 -8.65 -13.51
C GLY A 63 7.77 -9.60 -12.34
N HIS A 64 8.84 -10.09 -11.72
CA HIS A 64 8.74 -10.93 -10.53
C HIS A 64 8.94 -10.14 -9.24
N SER A 65 8.32 -10.64 -8.18
CA SER A 65 8.59 -10.25 -6.80
C SER A 65 9.31 -11.42 -6.14
N LEU A 66 10.57 -11.21 -5.77
CA LEU A 66 11.45 -12.25 -5.26
C LEU A 66 11.94 -11.88 -3.86
N VAL A 67 11.90 -12.87 -2.97
CA VAL A 67 12.54 -12.76 -1.66
C VAL A 67 14.02 -13.09 -1.83
N LEU A 68 14.87 -12.20 -1.36
CA LEU A 68 16.32 -12.36 -1.42
C LEU A 68 16.87 -12.82 -0.07
N GLU A 69 17.99 -13.53 -0.12
CA GLU A 69 18.83 -13.79 1.06
C GLU A 69 19.40 -12.46 1.61
N GLU A 70 19.57 -12.37 2.94
CA GLU A 70 19.98 -11.13 3.63
C GLU A 70 21.27 -10.54 3.04
N SER A 71 22.28 -11.37 2.77
CA SER A 71 23.56 -10.91 2.21
C SER A 71 23.44 -10.37 0.78
N LYS A 72 22.58 -10.94 -0.06
CA LYS A 72 22.30 -10.43 -1.41
C LYS A 72 21.53 -9.12 -1.35
N ALA A 73 20.55 -9.02 -0.44
CA ALA A 73 19.78 -7.81 -0.21
C ALA A 73 20.67 -6.64 0.24
N ASP A 74 21.56 -6.87 1.20
CA ASP A 74 22.50 -5.86 1.70
C ASP A 74 23.46 -5.38 0.60
N ALA A 75 24.01 -6.31 -0.19
CA ALA A 75 24.90 -5.98 -1.30
C ALA A 75 24.18 -5.20 -2.41
N LEU A 76 22.92 -5.56 -2.71
CA LEU A 76 22.09 -4.84 -3.67
C LEU A 76 21.81 -3.42 -3.19
N TYR A 77 21.37 -3.27 -1.94
CA TYR A 77 21.07 -1.96 -1.36
C TYR A 77 22.31 -1.05 -1.31
N ALA A 78 23.46 -1.59 -0.89
CA ALA A 78 24.72 -0.84 -0.85
C ALA A 78 25.10 -0.28 -2.23
N GLU A 79 24.98 -1.09 -3.29
CA GLU A 79 25.30 -0.64 -4.65
C GLU A 79 24.30 0.40 -5.17
N LEU A 80 23.00 0.26 -4.86
CA LEU A 80 22.00 1.27 -5.21
C LEU A 80 22.30 2.63 -4.55
N VAL A 81 22.79 2.61 -3.30
CA VAL A 81 23.20 3.82 -2.58
C VAL A 81 24.49 4.39 -3.16
N GLU A 82 25.51 3.56 -3.38
CA GLU A 82 26.82 3.96 -3.90
C GLU A 82 26.71 4.61 -5.29
N LYS A 83 25.83 4.06 -6.15
CA LYS A 83 25.58 4.57 -7.50
C LYS A 83 24.52 5.65 -7.56
N GLU A 84 23.96 6.08 -6.42
CA GLU A 84 22.89 7.08 -6.32
C GLU A 84 21.66 6.79 -7.21
N LEU A 85 21.28 5.51 -7.31
CA LEU A 85 20.20 5.06 -8.21
C LEU A 85 18.81 5.09 -7.56
N ILE A 86 18.73 5.29 -6.25
CA ILE A 86 17.46 5.33 -5.51
C ILE A 86 16.71 6.61 -5.85
N THR A 87 15.50 6.45 -6.40
CA THR A 87 14.62 7.55 -6.78
C THR A 87 13.59 7.87 -5.70
N HIS A 88 13.03 6.86 -5.04
CA HIS A 88 11.97 7.04 -4.05
C HIS A 88 12.02 5.98 -2.96
N GLN A 89 11.45 6.33 -1.79
CA GLN A 89 11.26 5.43 -0.66
C GLN A 89 9.87 5.63 -0.07
N PHE A 90 9.04 4.59 -0.06
CA PHE A 90 7.65 4.65 0.38
C PHE A 90 7.25 3.42 1.21
N PRO A 91 6.18 3.48 2.02
CA PRO A 91 5.60 2.28 2.60
C PRO A 91 5.11 1.32 1.50
N GLY A 92 5.59 0.07 1.51
CA GLY A 92 5.41 -0.85 0.38
C GLY A 92 4.43 -2.01 0.58
N ASP A 93 3.90 -2.17 1.80
CA ASP A 93 3.03 -3.30 2.12
C ASP A 93 1.80 -3.35 1.21
N THR A 94 1.59 -4.48 0.52
CA THR A 94 0.40 -4.71 -0.33
C THR A 94 -0.90 -4.51 0.45
N ILE A 95 -0.96 -5.01 1.68
CA ILE A 95 -2.14 -4.89 2.54
C ILE A 95 -2.23 -3.47 3.12
N GLY A 96 -1.12 -2.91 3.58
CA GLY A 96 -1.00 -1.51 3.98
C GLY A 96 -1.53 -0.54 2.92
N ASN A 97 -1.11 -0.69 1.67
CA ASN A 97 -1.55 0.11 0.53
C ASN A 97 -3.05 -0.09 0.23
N THR A 98 -3.55 -1.33 0.34
CA THR A 98 -4.98 -1.63 0.21
C THR A 98 -5.82 -0.93 1.29
N LEU A 99 -5.38 -1.00 2.55
CA LEU A 99 -6.06 -0.37 3.69
C LEU A 99 -5.95 1.16 3.64
N HIS A 100 -4.81 1.70 3.20
CA HIS A 100 -4.62 3.11 2.94
C HIS A 100 -5.63 3.61 1.91
N ASN A 101 -5.71 2.95 0.74
CA ASN A 101 -6.66 3.28 -0.32
C ASN A 101 -8.11 3.17 0.15
N TYR A 102 -8.45 2.12 0.91
CA TYR A 102 -9.77 2.01 1.54
C TYR A 102 -10.08 3.21 2.44
N SER A 103 -9.15 3.57 3.33
CA SER A 103 -9.37 4.69 4.26
C SER A 103 -9.55 6.01 3.53
N VAL A 104 -8.78 6.26 2.48
CA VAL A 104 -8.89 7.47 1.63
C VAL A 104 -10.23 7.50 0.87
N LEU A 105 -10.58 6.42 0.19
CA LEU A 105 -11.80 6.35 -0.63
C LEU A 105 -13.07 6.38 0.23
N ALA A 106 -13.06 5.61 1.32
CA ALA A 106 -14.23 5.44 2.18
C ALA A 106 -14.32 6.52 3.25
N ASP A 107 -13.28 7.31 3.54
CA ASP A 107 -13.23 8.21 4.70
C ASP A 107 -13.71 7.48 5.97
N SER A 108 -13.04 6.36 6.23
CA SER A 108 -13.36 5.40 7.28
C SER A 108 -12.07 4.81 7.86
N LYS A 109 -12.16 4.26 9.06
CA LYS A 109 -11.01 3.68 9.74
C LYS A 109 -10.72 2.27 9.21
N SER A 110 -9.45 1.95 9.02
CA SER A 110 -8.92 0.59 8.89
C SER A 110 -7.88 0.29 9.96
N VAL A 111 -7.64 -0.98 10.21
CA VAL A 111 -6.60 -1.47 11.14
C VAL A 111 -5.64 -2.39 10.37
N LEU A 112 -4.35 -2.08 10.41
CA LEU A 112 -3.30 -2.96 9.93
C LEU A 112 -2.69 -3.69 11.12
N LEU A 113 -2.63 -5.01 11.03
CA LEU A 113 -1.87 -5.87 11.94
C LEU A 113 -0.58 -6.27 11.24
N GLY A 114 0.55 -5.96 11.87
CA GLY A 114 1.88 -6.23 11.33
C GLY A 114 2.93 -6.08 12.41
N VAL A 115 4.19 -6.24 12.02
CA VAL A 115 5.34 -6.02 12.90
C VAL A 115 5.87 -4.60 12.73
N MET A 116 6.46 -4.04 13.78
CA MET A 116 7.20 -2.79 13.68
C MET A 116 8.49 -2.97 14.47
N SER A 117 9.62 -2.98 13.77
CA SER A 117 10.91 -3.08 14.43
C SER A 117 11.28 -1.75 15.09
N LYS A 118 11.92 -1.81 16.26
CA LYS A 118 12.56 -0.62 16.87
C LYS A 118 13.86 -0.22 16.17
N ILE A 119 14.44 -1.14 15.40
CA ILE A 119 15.75 -1.01 14.75
C ILE A 119 15.55 -1.21 13.25
N SER A 120 16.12 -0.32 12.44
CA SER A 120 16.05 -0.30 10.97
C SER A 120 16.79 -1.47 10.31
N LYS A 121 16.40 -2.72 10.61
CA LYS A 121 16.76 -3.87 9.80
C LYS A 121 15.64 -4.10 8.80
N TRP A 122 15.99 -3.97 7.52
CA TRP A 122 15.05 -4.02 6.41
C TRP A 122 14.97 -5.45 5.90
N VAL A 123 13.75 -5.99 5.78
CA VAL A 123 13.52 -7.16 4.93
C VAL A 123 13.34 -6.61 3.52
N LEU A 124 14.35 -6.77 2.67
CA LEU A 124 14.30 -6.28 1.30
C LEU A 124 13.60 -7.32 0.42
N THR A 125 12.43 -6.96 -0.09
CA THR A 125 11.80 -7.70 -1.18
C THR A 125 12.06 -6.92 -2.47
N ALA A 126 12.70 -7.55 -3.46
CA ALA A 126 12.96 -6.91 -4.73
C ALA A 126 11.81 -7.20 -5.68
N THR A 127 11.12 -6.14 -6.09
CA THR A 127 10.09 -6.22 -7.14
C THR A 127 10.55 -5.40 -8.33
N VAL A 128 10.67 -6.06 -9.49
CA VAL A 128 11.09 -5.40 -10.73
C VAL A 128 9.85 -5.08 -11.55
N THR A 129 9.39 -3.83 -11.47
CA THR A 129 8.22 -3.35 -12.22
C THR A 129 8.63 -2.80 -13.57
N PHE A 130 7.85 -3.10 -14.60
CA PHE A 130 7.99 -2.47 -15.92
C PHE A 130 7.48 -1.02 -15.85
N ALA A 131 8.39 -0.06 -15.84
CA ALA A 131 8.04 1.30 -16.25
C ALA A 131 8.12 1.35 -17.77
N VAL A 132 6.98 1.39 -18.46
CA VAL A 132 6.96 1.74 -19.89
C VAL A 132 7.47 3.18 -19.97
N PRO A 133 8.58 3.47 -20.68
CA PRO A 133 9.04 4.85 -20.82
C PRO A 133 7.92 5.68 -21.48
N PRO A 134 7.71 6.94 -21.06
CA PRO A 134 6.74 7.79 -21.72
C PRO A 134 7.09 7.86 -23.21
N GLN A 135 6.12 7.57 -24.07
CA GLN A 135 6.29 7.82 -25.50
C GLN A 135 6.28 9.33 -25.70
N GLU A 136 7.32 9.85 -26.36
CA GLU A 136 7.37 11.23 -26.86
C GLU A 136 6.22 11.54 -27.83
#